data_AF-A0A8B9H7B5-F1
#
_entry.id   AF-A0A8B9H7B5-F1
#
_cell.length_a   1.000
_cell.length_b   1.000
_cell.length_c   1.000
_cell.angle_alpha   90.00
_cell.angle_beta   90.00
_cell.angle_gamma   90.00
#
_symmetry.space_group_name_H-M   'P 1'
#
loop_
_entity.id
_entity.type
_entity.pdbx_description
1 polymer ?
#
loop_
_entity_poly.entity_id
_entity_poly.type
_entity_poly.pdbx_seq_one_letter_code
_entity_poly.pdbx_strand_id
1 'polypeptide(L)'
;MSVKEVLQSLVDDNMVDSERVGTSNYYWAFPSKALHARKHRLEDLEKTGKPRKTTAVHNNLKKRATLQKELQSLKEQRESLRAEVEKYKECDPEVVEEMRKENITAKEAVARWTDNVFSIKSWAKKKFSFEDSRLDKAFGIPEDFDYLD
;
A
#
# COMPACT_ATOMS: atom_id res chain seq x y z
N MET A 1 5.38 -67.65 45.39
CA MET A 1 4.37 -66.80 44.76
C MET A 1 3.19 -66.70 45.70
N SER A 2 3.11 -65.60 46.46
CA SER A 2 2.04 -65.39 47.44
C SER A 2 0.83 -64.73 46.78
N VAL A 3 -0.38 -64.93 47.32
CA VAL A 3 -1.61 -64.27 46.84
C VAL A 3 -1.42 -62.75 46.76
N LYS A 4 -0.65 -62.16 47.69
CA LYS A 4 -0.33 -60.73 47.73
C LYS A 4 0.49 -60.27 46.51
N GLU A 5 1.48 -61.05 46.09
CA GLU A 5 2.31 -60.73 44.90
C GLU A 5 1.48 -60.77 43.62
N VAL A 6 0.61 -61.79 43.48
CA VAL A 6 -0.27 -61.92 42.32
C VAL A 6 -1.31 -60.80 42.27
N LEU A 7 -1.90 -60.47 43.42
CA LEU A 7 -2.88 -59.40 43.53
C LEU A 7 -2.27 -58.03 43.19
N GLN A 8 -1.04 -57.78 43.64
CA GLN A 8 -0.31 -56.54 43.30
C GLN A 8 -0.03 -56.45 41.80
N SER A 9 0.45 -57.53 41.17
CA SER A 9 0.65 -57.56 39.71
C SER A 9 -0.62 -57.24 38.93
N LEU A 10 -1.78 -57.76 39.37
CA LEU A 10 -3.06 -57.49 38.71
C LEU A 10 -3.54 -56.05 38.90
N VAL A 11 -3.19 -55.41 40.01
CA VAL A 11 -3.45 -53.98 40.23
C VAL A 11 -2.54 -53.14 39.34
N ASP A 12 -1.25 -53.49 39.25
CA ASP A 12 -0.28 -52.80 38.41
C ASP A 12 -0.67 -52.87 36.92
N ASP A 13 -1.24 -54.00 36.48
CA ASP A 13 -1.78 -54.20 35.13
C ASP A 13 -3.19 -53.57 34.91
N ASN A 14 -3.72 -52.82 35.88
CA ASN A 14 -5.07 -52.23 35.88
C ASN A 14 -6.24 -53.24 35.71
N MET A 15 -6.00 -54.53 35.98
CA MET A 15 -7.01 -55.58 35.90
C MET A 15 -7.88 -55.65 37.17
N VAL A 16 -7.31 -55.29 38.32
CA VAL A 16 -7.97 -55.23 39.63
C VAL A 16 -7.86 -53.81 40.16
N ASP A 17 -8.98 -53.26 40.64
CA ASP A 17 -8.96 -52.01 41.39
C ASP A 17 -8.60 -52.25 42.84
N SER A 18 -7.92 -51.27 43.43
CA SER A 18 -7.67 -51.23 44.86
C SER A 18 -8.04 -49.87 45.42
N GLU A 19 -8.73 -49.86 46.55
CA GLU A 19 -8.97 -48.64 47.32
C GLU A 19 -8.76 -48.89 48.80
N ARG A 20 -8.12 -47.92 49.45
CA ARG A 20 -7.91 -47.93 50.89
C ARG A 20 -9.05 -47.21 51.57
N VAL A 21 -9.85 -47.95 52.33
CA VAL A 21 -10.93 -47.38 53.15
C VAL A 21 -10.58 -47.61 54.62
N GLY A 22 -10.20 -46.53 55.30
CA GLY A 22 -9.70 -46.56 56.67
C GLY A 22 -8.35 -47.28 56.80
N THR A 23 -8.31 -48.34 57.62
CA THR A 23 -7.09 -49.14 57.84
C THR A 23 -6.95 -50.30 56.85
N SER A 24 -8.00 -50.61 56.09
CA SER A 24 -8.10 -51.79 55.21
C SER A 24 -7.99 -51.42 53.72
N ASN A 25 -7.42 -52.34 52.94
CA ASN A 25 -7.37 -52.24 51.47
C ASN A 25 -8.41 -53.19 50.87
N TYR A 26 -9.25 -52.66 50.01
CA TYR A 26 -10.30 -53.39 49.31
C TYR A 26 -9.88 -53.57 47.86
N TYR A 27 -10.14 -54.75 47.31
CA TYR A 27 -9.81 -55.09 45.93
C TYR A 27 -11.05 -55.64 45.23
N TRP A 28 -11.30 -55.21 43.99
CA TRP A 28 -12.43 -55.69 43.20
C TRP A 28 -12.12 -55.62 41.70
N ALA A 29 -12.88 -56.37 40.92
CA ALA A 29 -12.84 -56.31 39.46
C ALA A 29 -14.24 -56.55 38.89
N PHE A 30 -14.64 -55.71 37.93
CA PHE A 30 -15.92 -55.85 37.23
C PHE A 30 -15.68 -56.08 35.74
N PRO A 31 -16.31 -57.10 35.11
CA PRO A 31 -16.18 -57.35 33.68
C PRO A 31 -16.54 -56.14 32.79
N SER A 32 -17.43 -55.27 33.27
CA SER A 32 -17.95 -54.12 32.54
C SER A 32 -17.03 -52.89 32.56
N LYS A 33 -15.99 -52.85 33.41
CA LYS A 33 -15.13 -51.66 33.63
C LYS A 33 -14.39 -51.23 32.36
N ALA A 34 -13.75 -52.17 31.67
CA ALA A 34 -13.00 -51.89 30.45
C ALA A 34 -13.90 -51.31 29.35
N LEU A 35 -15.14 -51.79 29.26
CA LEU A 35 -16.14 -51.28 28.32
C LEU A 35 -16.55 -49.85 28.68
N HIS A 36 -16.84 -49.57 29.96
CA HIS A 36 -17.22 -48.22 30.41
C HIS A 36 -16.09 -47.21 30.22
N ALA A 37 -14.84 -47.58 30.53
CA ALA A 37 -13.68 -46.72 30.31
C ALA A 37 -13.49 -46.37 28.82
N ARG A 38 -13.71 -47.34 27.92
CA ARG A 38 -13.65 -47.08 26.47
C ARG A 38 -14.80 -46.17 26.01
N LYS A 39 -16.03 -46.39 26.48
CA LYS A 39 -17.18 -45.54 26.16
C LYS A 39 -16.96 -44.09 26.61
N HIS A 40 -16.51 -43.89 27.85
CA HIS A 40 -16.24 -42.55 28.37
C HIS A 40 -15.17 -41.82 27.54
N ARG A 41 -14.08 -42.52 27.18
CA ARG A 41 -13.05 -41.96 26.29
C ARG A 41 -13.60 -41.58 24.91
N LEU A 42 -14.51 -42.38 24.37
CA LEU A 42 -15.16 -42.13 23.08
C LEU A 42 -16.05 -40.88 23.16
N GLU A 43 -16.85 -40.75 24.22
CA GLU A 43 -17.68 -39.56 24.48
C GLU A 43 -16.83 -38.29 24.66
N ASP A 44 -15.69 -38.38 25.34
CA ASP A 44 -14.77 -37.25 25.53
C ASP A 44 -14.13 -36.82 24.21
N LEU A 45 -13.74 -37.79 23.38
CA LEU A 45 -13.22 -37.54 22.03
C LEU A 45 -14.29 -36.98 21.09
N GLU A 46 -15.55 -37.41 21.20
CA GLU A 46 -16.66 -36.84 20.43
C GLU A 46 -16.99 -35.41 20.85
N LYS A 47 -16.92 -35.09 22.16
CA LYS A 47 -17.11 -33.73 22.66
C LYS A 47 -16.01 -32.78 22.16
N THR A 48 -14.77 -33.25 22.09
CA THR A 48 -13.61 -32.46 21.64
C THR A 48 -13.43 -32.44 20.12
N GLY A 49 -13.90 -33.48 19.42
CA GLY A 49 -13.83 -33.66 17.97
C GLY A 49 -14.93 -32.95 17.18
N LYS A 50 -15.88 -32.25 17.84
CA LYS A 50 -16.83 -31.40 17.12
C LYS A 50 -16.06 -30.38 16.28
N PRO A 51 -16.34 -30.26 14.96
CA PRO A 51 -15.60 -29.35 14.10
C PRO A 51 -15.71 -27.93 14.65
N ARG A 52 -14.58 -27.36 15.07
CA ARG A 52 -14.46 -25.96 15.48
C ARG A 52 -14.95 -25.07 14.33
N LYS A 53 -16.18 -24.57 14.45
CA LYS A 53 -16.77 -23.40 13.74
C LYS A 53 -16.18 -23.11 12.34
N THR A 54 -16.37 -24.02 11.39
CA THR A 54 -16.00 -23.85 9.97
C THR A 54 -16.76 -22.72 9.27
N THR A 55 -17.93 -22.34 9.78
CA THR A 55 -18.77 -21.26 9.22
C THR A 55 -18.11 -19.88 9.31
N ALA A 56 -17.40 -19.59 10.41
CA ALA A 56 -16.69 -18.32 10.59
C ALA A 56 -15.49 -18.20 9.63
N VAL A 57 -14.74 -19.30 9.44
CA VAL A 57 -13.60 -19.36 8.53
C VAL A 57 -14.07 -19.18 7.07
N HIS A 58 -15.17 -19.83 6.68
CA HIS A 58 -15.75 -19.71 5.34
C HIS A 58 -16.23 -18.30 5.01
N ASN A 59 -16.92 -17.64 5.96
CA ASN A 59 -17.38 -16.27 5.79
C ASN A 59 -16.20 -15.29 5.70
N ASN A 60 -15.14 -15.50 6.48
CA ASN A 60 -13.92 -14.69 6.38
C ASN A 60 -13.19 -14.90 5.05
N LEU A 61 -13.16 -16.12 4.52
CA LEU A 61 -12.55 -16.41 3.22
C LEU A 61 -13.30 -15.72 2.08
N LYS A 62 -14.64 -15.74 2.09
CA LYS A 62 -15.47 -15.02 1.11
C LYS A 62 -15.25 -13.51 1.17
N LYS A 63 -15.26 -12.91 2.37
CA LYS A 63 -14.98 -11.47 2.56
C LYS A 63 -13.58 -11.09 2.09
N ARG A 64 -12.58 -11.94 2.33
CA ARG A 64 -11.22 -11.72 1.86
C ARG A 64 -11.14 -11.72 0.34
N ALA A 65 -11.84 -12.66 -0.32
CA ALA A 65 -11.87 -12.73 -1.77
C ALA A 65 -12.55 -11.52 -2.42
N THR A 66 -13.63 -10.99 -1.83
CA THR A 66 -14.28 -9.77 -2.33
C THR A 66 -13.40 -8.53 -2.14
N LEU A 67 -12.84 -8.35 -0.93
CA LEU A 67 -11.93 -7.24 -0.64
C LEU A 67 -10.68 -7.25 -1.53
N GLN A 68 -10.15 -8.43 -1.85
CA GLN A 68 -8.98 -8.55 -2.72
C GLN A 68 -9.29 -8.16 -4.17
N LYS A 69 -10.50 -8.44 -4.66
CA LYS A 69 -10.96 -7.98 -5.98
C LYS A 69 -11.16 -6.46 -6.00
N GLU A 70 -11.81 -5.89 -4.99
CA GLU A 70 -11.99 -4.44 -4.87
C GLU A 70 -10.66 -3.69 -4.78
N LEU A 71 -9.71 -4.23 -4.02
CA LEU A 71 -8.37 -3.67 -3.90
C LEU A 71 -7.62 -3.67 -5.24
N GLN A 72 -7.79 -4.72 -6.03
CA GLN A 72 -7.22 -4.80 -7.37
C GLN A 72 -7.84 -3.77 -8.32
N SER A 73 -9.19 -3.66 -8.34
CA SER A 73 -9.87 -2.66 -9.18
C SER A 73 -9.53 -1.22 -8.78
N LEU A 74 -9.43 -0.93 -7.48
CA LEU A 74 -9.04 0.39 -6.97
C LEU A 74 -7.59 0.73 -7.34
N LYS A 75 -6.68 -0.24 -7.33
CA LYS A 75 -5.30 -0.03 -7.79
C LYS A 75 -5.25 0.31 -9.28
N GLU A 76 -6.00 -0.42 -10.11
CA GLU A 76 -6.08 -0.15 -11.55
C GLU A 76 -6.64 1.24 -11.84
N GLN A 77 -7.72 1.63 -11.15
CA GLN A 77 -8.30 2.98 -11.24
C GLN A 77 -7.31 4.07 -10.79
N ARG A 78 -6.57 3.82 -9.71
CA ARG A 78 -5.53 4.75 -9.23
C ARG A 78 -4.45 4.93 -10.28
N GLU A 79 -3.96 3.85 -10.89
CA GLU A 79 -2.93 3.95 -11.94
C GLU A 79 -3.46 4.68 -13.17
N SER A 80 -4.71 4.42 -13.61
CA SER A 80 -5.29 5.14 -14.76
C SER A 80 -5.47 6.63 -14.48
N LEU A 81 -6.00 6.99 -13.30
CA LEU A 81 -6.17 8.38 -12.89
C LEU A 81 -4.81 9.09 -12.75
N ARG A 82 -3.81 8.41 -12.20
CA ARG A 82 -2.46 8.97 -12.08
C ARG A 82 -1.83 9.22 -13.45
N ALA A 83 -1.98 8.29 -14.39
CA ALA A 83 -1.52 8.47 -15.76
C ALA A 83 -2.24 9.63 -16.45
N GLU A 84 -3.52 9.84 -16.16
CA GLU A 84 -4.29 10.97 -16.68
C GLU A 84 -3.83 12.30 -16.09
N VAL A 85 -3.62 12.38 -14.78
CA VAL A 85 -3.06 13.57 -14.12
C VAL A 85 -1.68 13.93 -14.66
N GLU A 86 -0.80 12.94 -14.88
CA GLU A 86 0.54 13.21 -15.42
C GLU A 86 0.48 13.83 -16.83
N LYS A 87 -0.51 13.48 -17.65
CA LYS A 87 -0.71 14.12 -18.98
C LYS A 87 -0.99 15.62 -18.87
N TYR A 88 -1.65 16.05 -17.79
CA TYR A 88 -2.04 17.44 -17.58
C TYR A 88 -1.09 18.20 -16.66
N LYS A 89 0.04 17.59 -16.27
CA LYS A 89 1.02 18.22 -15.38
C LYS A 89 1.65 19.48 -15.97
N GLU A 90 1.83 19.51 -17.30
CA GLU A 90 2.31 20.70 -18.02
C GLU A 90 1.21 21.77 -18.20
N CYS A 91 -0.06 21.41 -17.95
CA CYS A 91 -1.21 22.31 -17.98
C CYS A 91 -1.65 22.74 -16.57
N ASP A 92 -0.76 22.64 -15.57
CA ASP A 92 -1.04 23.17 -14.25
C ASP A 92 -1.31 24.69 -14.35
N PRO A 93 -2.52 25.16 -13.96
CA PRO A 93 -2.87 26.57 -14.02
C PRO A 93 -1.84 27.46 -13.33
N GLU A 94 -1.22 26.98 -12.25
CA GLU A 94 -0.22 27.77 -11.51
C GLU A 94 1.06 27.97 -12.33
N VAL A 95 1.56 26.90 -12.97
CA VAL A 95 2.75 26.93 -13.83
C VAL A 95 2.48 27.77 -15.08
N VAL A 96 1.28 27.67 -15.67
CA VAL A 96 0.89 28.47 -16.83
C VAL A 96 0.79 29.96 -16.47
N GLU A 97 0.24 30.29 -15.31
CA GLU A 97 0.16 31.68 -14.83
C GLU A 97 1.55 32.25 -14.49
N GLU A 98 2.47 31.46 -13.94
CA GLU A 98 3.86 31.85 -13.74
C GLU A 98 4.56 32.15 -15.07
N MET A 99 4.48 31.23 -16.04
CA MET A 99 5.00 31.45 -17.40
C MET A 99 4.39 32.70 -18.07
N ARG A 100 3.12 33.01 -17.83
CA ARG A 100 2.49 34.24 -18.35
C ARG A 100 3.10 35.50 -17.73
N LYS A 101 3.34 35.51 -16.41
CA LYS A 101 3.97 36.65 -15.72
C LYS A 101 5.40 36.88 -16.21
N GLU A 102 6.16 35.81 -16.38
CA GLU A 102 7.52 35.89 -16.94
C GLU A 102 7.49 36.44 -18.37
N ASN A 103 6.56 35.96 -19.21
CA ASN A 103 6.39 36.46 -20.57
C ASN A 103 6.04 37.96 -20.61
N ILE A 104 5.21 38.46 -19.70
CA ILE A 104 4.92 39.90 -19.60
C ILE A 104 6.21 40.68 -19.31
N THR A 105 6.99 40.22 -18.32
CA THR A 105 8.26 40.88 -17.95
C THR A 105 9.27 40.83 -19.11
N ALA A 106 9.34 39.71 -19.82
CA ALA A 106 10.19 39.56 -21.00
C ALA A 106 9.75 40.48 -22.14
N LYS A 107 8.44 40.60 -22.43
CA LYS A 107 7.91 41.54 -23.43
C LYS A 107 8.25 42.99 -23.09
N GLU A 108 8.07 43.40 -21.84
CA GLU A 108 8.45 44.74 -21.39
C GLU A 108 9.96 44.97 -21.50
N ALA A 109 10.78 43.96 -21.20
CA ALA A 109 12.21 44.04 -21.35
C ALA A 109 12.62 44.20 -22.82
N VAL A 110 12.01 43.45 -23.74
CA VAL A 110 12.26 43.59 -25.18
C VAL A 110 11.90 45.00 -25.64
N ALA A 111 10.71 45.51 -25.31
CA ALA A 111 10.31 46.87 -25.68
C ALA A 111 11.30 47.93 -25.18
N ARG A 112 11.78 47.80 -23.94
CA ARG A 112 12.79 48.69 -23.35
C ARG A 112 14.12 48.63 -24.10
N TRP A 113 14.58 47.44 -24.49
CA TRP A 113 15.80 47.30 -25.27
C TRP A 113 15.63 47.82 -26.71
N THR A 114 14.47 47.63 -27.32
CA THR A 114 14.10 48.23 -28.60
C THR A 114 14.16 49.77 -28.54
N ASP A 115 13.59 50.38 -27.50
CA ASP A 115 13.70 51.83 -27.24
C ASP A 115 15.15 52.30 -27.14
N ASN A 116 15.97 51.54 -26.40
CA ASN A 116 17.38 51.86 -26.22
C ASN A 116 18.15 51.81 -27.54
N VAL A 117 17.89 50.80 -28.38
CA VAL A 117 18.50 50.66 -29.71
C VAL A 117 18.13 51.86 -30.59
N PHE A 118 16.85 52.21 -30.67
CA PHE A 118 16.41 53.38 -31.44
C PHE A 118 16.97 54.69 -30.91
N SER A 119 17.05 54.84 -29.59
CA SER A 119 17.62 56.03 -28.94
C SER A 119 19.10 56.20 -29.28
N ILE A 120 19.89 55.12 -29.21
CA ILE A 120 21.32 55.14 -29.55
C ILE A 120 21.52 55.43 -31.04
N LYS A 121 20.72 54.81 -31.91
CA LYS A 121 20.77 55.04 -33.37
C LYS A 121 20.48 56.50 -33.70
N SER A 122 19.42 57.07 -33.12
CA SER A 122 19.05 58.48 -33.27
C SER A 122 20.15 59.42 -32.76
N TRP A 123 20.75 59.13 -31.60
CA TRP A 123 21.87 59.92 -31.06
C TRP A 123 23.12 59.84 -31.93
N ALA A 124 23.51 58.65 -32.40
CA ALA A 124 24.67 58.45 -33.25
C ALA A 124 24.53 59.19 -34.59
N LYS A 125 23.33 59.13 -35.18
CA LYS A 125 22.97 59.90 -36.38
C LYS A 125 23.09 61.40 -36.14
N LYS A 126 22.56 61.92 -35.03
CA LYS A 126 22.60 63.35 -34.70
C LYS A 126 24.00 63.86 -34.35
N LYS A 127 24.81 63.06 -33.66
CA LYS A 127 26.12 63.49 -33.13
C LYS A 127 27.26 63.31 -34.11
N PHE A 128 27.24 62.23 -34.89
CA PHE A 128 28.34 61.83 -35.78
C PHE A 128 27.95 61.81 -37.26
N SER A 129 26.70 62.14 -37.60
CA SER A 129 26.18 62.13 -38.98
C SER A 129 26.33 60.76 -39.67
N PHE A 130 26.21 59.67 -38.91
CA PHE A 130 26.20 58.33 -39.46
C PHE A 130 24.88 58.03 -40.18
N GLU A 131 24.98 57.27 -41.27
CA GLU A 131 23.82 56.72 -41.97
C GLU A 131 23.26 55.50 -41.22
N ASP A 132 21.93 55.41 -41.17
CA ASP A 132 21.22 54.32 -40.50
C ASP A 132 21.61 52.95 -41.07
N SER A 133 21.69 52.82 -42.40
CA SER A 133 22.10 51.58 -43.09
C SER A 133 23.50 51.09 -42.69
N ARG A 134 24.43 52.02 -42.41
CA ARG A 134 25.78 51.69 -41.98
C ARG A 134 25.79 51.22 -40.52
N LEU A 135 24.99 51.84 -39.66
CA LEU A 135 24.83 51.43 -38.26
C LEU A 135 24.15 50.06 -38.17
N ASP A 136 23.07 49.86 -38.91
CA ASP A 136 22.32 48.61 -38.92
C ASP A 136 23.20 47.44 -39.40
N LYS A 137 23.95 47.64 -40.49
CA LYS A 137 24.90 46.65 -40.98
C LYS A 137 26.06 46.38 -40.01
N ALA A 138 26.54 47.40 -39.29
CA ALA A 138 27.66 47.25 -38.36
C ALA A 138 27.26 46.51 -37.07
N PHE A 139 26.05 46.75 -36.57
CA PHE A 139 25.53 46.12 -35.35
C PHE A 139 24.63 44.91 -35.61
N GLY A 140 24.40 44.56 -36.88
CA GLY A 140 23.57 43.42 -37.26
C GLY A 140 22.09 43.62 -36.94
N ILE A 141 21.58 44.85 -37.03
CA ILE A 141 20.18 45.18 -36.80
C ILE A 141 19.39 44.83 -38.07
N PRO A 142 18.39 43.92 -37.99
CA PRO A 142 17.54 43.57 -39.12
C PRO A 142 16.72 44.77 -39.64
N GLU A 143 16.33 44.75 -40.92
CA GLU A 143 15.47 45.81 -41.51
C GLU A 143 14.04 45.78 -40.95
N ASP A 144 13.58 44.62 -40.50
CA ASP A 144 12.29 44.36 -39.86
C ASP A 144 12.35 44.46 -38.32
N PHE A 145 13.42 45.03 -37.76
CA PHE A 145 13.56 45.23 -36.32
C PHE A 145 12.57 46.27 -35.81
N ASP A 146 11.55 45.83 -35.08
CA ASP A 146 10.54 46.66 -34.47
C ASP A 146 10.05 46.07 -33.14
N TYR A 147 9.07 46.71 -32.49
CA TYR A 147 8.41 46.16 -31.31
C TYR A 147 7.71 44.83 -31.61
N LEU A 148 7.76 43.93 -30.62
CA LEU A 148 6.99 42.69 -30.67
C LEU A 148 5.54 42.95 -30.24
N ASP A 149 4.57 42.54 -31.06
CA ASP A 149 3.14 42.47 -30.69
C ASP A 149 2.86 41.44 -29.57
#